data_AF-A0A933PHT9-F1
#
_entry.id   AF-A0A933PHT9-F1
#
_cell.length_a   1.000
_cell.length_b   1.000
_cell.length_c   1.000
_cell.angle_alpha   90.00
_cell.angle_beta   90.00
_cell.angle_gamma   90.00
#
_symmetry.space_group_name_H-M   'P 1'
#
loop_
_entity.id
_entity.type
_entity.pdbx_description
1 polymer ?
#
loop_
_entity_poly.entity_id
_entity_poly.type
_entity_poly.pdbx_seq_one_letter_code
_entity_poly.pdbx_strand_id
1 'polypeptide(L)'
;MPLLATVAVAASSSSGGPTWADAVQAWGTLAAAVVAVGGLGVALWQARAARAAADADRKAADARLRAERADGERRLVEEREFLLHSAKREREIGYSGAMLDRIDDLQRCLDTLPCAGPSLSSRKSAASMAPTNRYHAKLESSQAAVISLQKSARVDAVMLGRPEITARYRTLAHLVLTAYEMELVPDDVKSRIAGDLRNFSKYVRLSLQALIDDTEIPPEEIPPRLDRSRDGGHWHPTNVPPNWAAEADLDPTDPQYRPAT
;
A
#
# COMPACT_ATOMS: atom_id res chain seq x y z
N MET A 1 -44.42 8.55 -43.52
CA MET A 1 -45.49 8.25 -44.49
C MET A 1 -46.76 8.97 -44.05
N PRO A 2 -46.97 10.26 -44.37
CA PRO A 2 -48.22 10.92 -44.06
C PRO A 2 -49.24 10.64 -45.17
N LEU A 3 -50.40 10.11 -44.79
CA LEU A 3 -51.55 9.96 -45.68
C LEU A 3 -52.15 11.34 -45.94
N LEU A 4 -51.97 11.84 -47.16
CA LEU A 4 -52.66 13.01 -47.70
C LEU A 4 -54.14 12.65 -47.88
N ALA A 5 -55.01 13.13 -47.01
CA ALA A 5 -56.45 13.11 -47.22
C ALA A 5 -56.82 14.28 -48.13
N THR A 6 -56.97 13.99 -49.43
CA THR A 6 -57.54 14.89 -50.43
C THR A 6 -59.03 15.09 -50.15
N VAL A 7 -59.41 16.25 -49.62
CA VAL A 7 -60.80 16.68 -49.55
C VAL A 7 -61.18 17.25 -50.91
N ALA A 8 -61.90 16.47 -51.71
CA ALA A 8 -62.51 16.94 -52.94
C ALA A 8 -63.75 17.76 -52.60
N VAL A 9 -63.66 19.09 -52.75
CA VAL A 9 -64.83 19.97 -52.73
C VAL A 9 -65.45 19.94 -54.13
N ALA A 10 -66.52 19.16 -54.29
CA ALA A 10 -67.34 19.20 -55.48
C ALA A 10 -68.20 20.48 -55.45
N ALA A 11 -67.91 21.43 -56.35
CA ALA A 11 -68.76 22.59 -56.57
C ALA A 11 -69.87 22.22 -57.56
N SER A 12 -71.09 22.01 -57.05
CA SER A 12 -72.29 21.90 -57.86
C SER A 12 -72.86 23.29 -58.13
N SER A 13 -72.80 23.75 -59.39
CA SER A 13 -73.45 24.99 -59.83
C SER A 13 -74.90 24.71 -60.23
N SER A 14 -75.85 25.00 -59.34
CA SER A 14 -77.27 25.12 -59.69
C SER A 14 -77.72 26.58 -59.57
N SER A 15 -78.24 27.11 -60.68
CA SER A 15 -78.91 28.40 -60.77
C SER A 15 -80.29 28.34 -60.12
N GLY A 16 -80.40 28.81 -58.87
CA GLY A 16 -81.66 29.00 -58.14
C GLY A 16 -81.37 29.86 -56.90
N GLY A 17 -82.25 30.81 -56.58
CA GLY A 17 -82.09 31.69 -55.41
C GLY A 17 -81.92 30.90 -54.11
N PRO A 18 -81.31 31.50 -53.06
CA PRO A 18 -80.85 30.78 -51.88
C PRO A 18 -82.00 30.00 -51.24
N THR A 19 -81.91 28.66 -51.29
CA THR A 19 -82.88 27.78 -50.65
C THR A 19 -82.46 27.48 -49.20
N TRP A 20 -83.42 27.21 -48.32
CA TRP A 20 -83.14 26.89 -46.91
C TRP A 20 -82.24 25.65 -46.75
N ALA A 21 -82.24 24.75 -47.73
CA ALA A 21 -81.36 23.59 -47.80
C ALA A 21 -79.87 24.00 -47.96
N ASP A 22 -79.58 25.00 -48.78
CA ASP A 22 -78.22 25.54 -48.97
C ASP A 22 -77.69 26.17 -47.67
N ALA A 23 -78.57 26.85 -46.91
CA ALA A 23 -78.21 27.43 -45.62
C ALA A 23 -77.85 26.35 -44.59
N VAL A 24 -78.63 25.27 -44.48
CA VAL A 24 -78.35 24.16 -43.55
C VAL A 24 -77.04 23.44 -43.92
N GLN A 25 -76.78 23.25 -45.21
CA GLN A 25 -75.53 22.65 -45.70
C GLN A 25 -74.31 23.56 -45.43
N ALA A 26 -74.47 24.88 -45.55
CA ALA A 26 -73.44 25.86 -45.21
C ALA A 26 -73.14 25.90 -43.70
N TRP A 27 -74.17 25.81 -42.83
CA TRP A 27 -73.98 25.69 -41.39
C TRP A 27 -73.33 24.36 -40.99
N GLY A 28 -73.68 23.26 -41.67
CA GLY A 28 -73.05 21.94 -41.45
C GLY A 28 -71.57 21.90 -41.83
N THR A 29 -71.18 22.56 -42.93
CA THR A 29 -69.77 22.65 -43.34
C THR A 29 -68.96 23.57 -42.43
N LEU A 30 -69.54 24.67 -41.95
CA LEU A 30 -68.92 25.51 -40.91
C LEU A 30 -68.70 24.76 -39.60
N ALA A 31 -69.70 24.00 -39.13
CA ALA A 31 -69.57 23.19 -37.93
C ALA A 31 -68.48 22.11 -38.07
N ALA A 32 -68.43 21.43 -39.22
CA ALA A 32 -67.38 20.45 -39.52
C ALA A 32 -65.98 21.09 -39.59
N ALA A 33 -65.86 22.29 -40.16
CA ALA A 33 -64.60 23.03 -40.21
C ALA A 33 -64.09 23.43 -38.81
N VAL A 34 -65.00 23.88 -37.91
CA VAL A 34 -64.64 24.22 -36.52
C VAL A 34 -64.16 22.98 -35.76
N VAL A 35 -64.82 21.83 -35.93
CA VAL A 35 -64.39 20.56 -35.30
C VAL A 35 -63.04 20.09 -35.86
N ALA A 36 -62.82 20.21 -37.16
CA ALA A 36 -61.54 19.85 -37.79
C ALA A 36 -60.38 20.74 -37.30
N VAL A 37 -60.58 22.06 -37.22
CA VAL A 37 -59.58 23.01 -36.71
C VAL A 37 -59.32 22.77 -35.22
N GLY A 38 -60.38 22.54 -34.42
CA GLY A 38 -60.24 22.20 -33.01
C GLY A 38 -59.47 20.90 -32.78
N GLY A 39 -59.78 19.85 -33.55
CA GLY A 39 -59.07 18.57 -33.49
C GLY A 39 -57.59 18.69 -33.88
N LEU A 40 -57.27 19.52 -34.88
CA LEU A 40 -55.90 19.79 -35.31
C LEU A 40 -55.11 20.57 -34.22
N GLY A 41 -55.77 21.51 -33.54
CA GLY A 41 -55.22 22.20 -32.37
C GLY A 41 -54.89 21.26 -31.21
N VAL A 42 -55.79 20.33 -30.88
CA VAL A 42 -55.58 19.31 -29.83
C VAL A 42 -54.44 18.36 -30.23
N ALA A 43 -54.39 17.91 -31.49
CA ALA A 43 -53.32 17.04 -31.99
C ALA A 43 -51.94 17.72 -31.93
N LEU A 44 -51.85 19.01 -32.30
CA LEU A 44 -50.62 19.80 -32.18
C LEU A 44 -50.19 19.98 -30.72
N TRP A 45 -51.14 20.22 -29.82
CA TRP A 45 -50.86 20.34 -28.40
C TRP A 45 -50.34 19.02 -27.80
N GLN A 46 -51.00 17.89 -28.11
CA GLN A 46 -50.54 16.56 -27.70
C GLN A 46 -49.17 16.22 -28.27
N ALA A 47 -48.93 16.53 -29.55
CA ALA A 47 -47.61 16.32 -30.18
C ALA A 47 -46.51 17.17 -29.53
N ARG A 48 -46.83 18.40 -29.11
CA ARG A 48 -45.90 19.27 -28.38
C ARG A 48 -45.65 18.76 -26.97
N ALA A 49 -46.68 18.30 -26.26
CA ALA A 49 -46.56 17.70 -24.93
C ALA A 49 -45.71 16.42 -24.97
N ALA A 50 -45.93 15.55 -25.96
CA ALA A 50 -45.15 14.32 -26.15
C ALA A 50 -43.67 14.60 -26.45
N ARG A 51 -43.37 15.63 -27.25
CA ARG A 51 -41.99 16.08 -27.50
C ARG A 51 -41.32 16.61 -26.22
N ALA A 52 -42.04 17.41 -25.44
CA ALA A 52 -41.52 17.93 -24.18
C ALA A 52 -41.22 16.82 -23.16
N ALA A 53 -42.09 15.81 -23.07
CA ALA A 53 -41.86 14.63 -22.24
C ALA A 53 -40.64 13.83 -22.72
N ALA A 54 -40.53 13.57 -24.02
CA ALA A 54 -39.39 12.85 -24.59
C ALA A 54 -38.05 13.60 -24.37
N ASP A 55 -38.04 14.93 -24.45
CA ASP A 55 -36.85 15.73 -24.18
C ASP A 55 -36.49 15.76 -22.68
N ALA A 56 -37.49 15.75 -21.80
CA ALA A 56 -37.28 15.61 -20.36
C ALA A 56 -36.70 14.23 -20.00
N ASP A 57 -37.22 13.16 -20.61
CA ASP A 57 -36.73 11.80 -20.43
C ASP A 57 -35.29 11.64 -20.92
N ARG A 58 -34.96 12.23 -22.09
CA ARG A 58 -33.58 12.26 -22.60
C ARG A 58 -32.65 12.99 -21.64
N LYS A 59 -33.04 14.16 -21.13
CA LYS A 59 -32.23 14.92 -20.16
C LYS A 59 -32.04 14.14 -18.86
N ALA A 60 -33.08 13.46 -18.38
CA ALA A 60 -33.01 12.61 -17.19
C ALA A 60 -32.09 11.41 -17.41
N ALA A 61 -32.19 10.73 -18.56
CA ALA A 61 -31.30 9.64 -18.94
C ALA A 61 -29.84 10.10 -19.05
N ASP A 62 -29.59 11.24 -19.70
CA ASP A 62 -28.25 11.83 -19.80
C ASP A 62 -27.70 12.21 -18.42
N ALA A 63 -28.54 12.75 -17.52
CA ALA A 63 -28.15 13.08 -16.16
C ALA A 63 -27.75 11.81 -15.37
N ARG A 64 -28.52 10.73 -15.51
CA ARG A 64 -28.19 9.42 -14.90
C ARG A 64 -26.88 8.87 -15.44
N LEU A 65 -26.68 8.87 -16.76
CA LEU A 65 -25.44 8.40 -17.38
C LEU A 65 -24.21 9.20 -16.93
N ARG A 66 -24.34 10.53 -16.80
CA ARG A 66 -23.25 11.38 -16.27
C ARG A 66 -22.96 11.05 -14.80
N ALA A 67 -24.00 10.85 -13.99
CA ALA A 67 -23.83 10.48 -12.59
C ALA A 67 -23.17 9.10 -12.44
N GLU A 68 -23.58 8.11 -13.23
CA GLU A 68 -22.99 6.77 -13.24
C GLU A 68 -21.51 6.80 -13.69
N ARG A 69 -21.18 7.60 -14.71
CA ARG A 69 -19.77 7.79 -15.13
C ARG A 69 -18.94 8.44 -14.03
N ALA A 70 -19.45 9.49 -13.39
CA ALA A 70 -18.75 10.18 -12.31
C ALA A 70 -18.54 9.25 -11.10
N ASP A 71 -19.52 8.41 -10.77
CA ASP A 71 -19.39 7.41 -9.69
C ASP A 71 -18.38 6.32 -10.07
N GLY A 72 -18.42 5.84 -11.32
CA GLY A 72 -17.44 4.88 -11.83
C GLY A 72 -16.01 5.42 -11.81
N GLU A 73 -15.79 6.67 -12.22
CA GLU A 73 -14.49 7.33 -12.16
C GLU A 73 -13.97 7.45 -10.72
N ARG A 74 -14.83 7.77 -9.75
CA ARG A 74 -14.46 7.83 -8.33
C ARG A 74 -13.99 6.47 -7.81
N ARG A 75 -14.75 5.41 -8.09
CA ARG A 75 -14.37 4.04 -7.68
C ARG A 75 -13.03 3.62 -8.28
N LEU A 76 -12.78 3.93 -9.55
CA LEU A 76 -11.51 3.61 -10.20
C LEU A 76 -10.32 4.35 -9.56
N VAL A 77 -10.52 5.60 -9.14
CA VAL A 77 -9.49 6.37 -8.43
C VAL A 77 -9.23 5.74 -7.06
N GLU A 78 -10.28 5.44 -6.29
CA GLU A 78 -10.17 4.80 -4.97
C GLU A 78 -9.49 3.43 -5.05
N GLU A 79 -9.88 2.59 -6.02
CA GLU A 79 -9.25 1.29 -6.28
C GLU A 79 -7.76 1.44 -6.63
N ARG A 80 -7.43 2.42 -7.48
CA ARG A 80 -6.02 2.68 -7.85
C ARG A 80 -5.20 3.14 -6.65
N GLU A 81 -5.73 4.02 -5.81
CA GLU A 81 -5.06 4.47 -4.60
C GLU A 81 -4.85 3.32 -3.62
N PHE A 82 -5.87 2.47 -3.43
CA PHE A 82 -5.77 1.28 -2.61
C PHE A 82 -4.68 0.31 -3.12
N LEU A 83 -4.64 0.04 -4.43
CA LEU A 83 -3.63 -0.82 -5.05
C LEU A 83 -2.21 -0.25 -4.93
N LEU A 84 -2.06 1.07 -5.06
CA LEU A 84 -0.75 1.71 -4.85
C LEU A 84 -0.31 1.61 -3.40
N HIS A 85 -1.23 1.79 -2.46
CA HIS A 85 -0.94 1.66 -1.03
C HIS A 85 -0.57 0.22 -0.65
N SER A 86 -1.32 -0.78 -1.13
CA SER A 86 -1.04 -2.19 -0.86
C SER A 86 0.28 -2.64 -1.48
N ALA A 87 0.56 -2.26 -2.73
CA ALA A 87 1.83 -2.58 -3.39
C ALA A 87 3.02 -1.91 -2.70
N LYS A 88 2.86 -0.69 -2.18
CA LYS A 88 3.88 -0.03 -1.37
C LYS A 88 4.13 -0.80 -0.07
N ARG A 89 3.07 -1.20 0.63
CA ARG A 89 3.17 -1.96 1.87
C ARG A 89 3.82 -3.32 1.68
N GLU A 90 3.44 -4.04 0.63
CA GLU A 90 4.04 -5.34 0.29
C GLU A 90 5.56 -5.23 0.04
N ARG A 91 5.98 -4.18 -0.68
CA ARG A 91 7.40 -3.89 -0.87
C ARG A 91 8.11 -3.58 0.45
N GLU A 92 7.52 -2.74 1.29
CA GLU A 92 8.08 -2.41 2.61
C GLU A 92 8.27 -3.67 3.46
N ILE A 93 7.28 -4.58 3.48
CA ILE A 93 7.36 -5.87 4.18
C ILE A 93 8.47 -6.74 3.58
N GLY A 94 8.54 -6.85 2.26
CA GLY A 94 9.56 -7.64 1.57
C GLY A 94 11.00 -7.17 1.86
N TYR A 95 11.25 -5.86 1.82
CA TYR A 95 12.55 -5.30 2.16
C TYR A 95 12.88 -5.46 3.65
N SER A 96 11.89 -5.27 4.53
CA SER A 96 12.07 -5.46 5.97
C SER A 96 12.40 -6.92 6.30
N GLY A 97 11.70 -7.89 5.70
CA GLY A 97 11.97 -9.31 5.85
C GLY A 97 13.39 -9.67 5.42
N ALA A 98 13.82 -9.22 4.24
CA ALA A 98 15.19 -9.45 3.77
C ALA A 98 16.25 -8.85 4.72
N MET A 99 15.98 -7.69 5.32
CA MET A 99 16.88 -7.09 6.32
C MET A 99 16.94 -7.87 7.62
N LEU A 100 15.79 -8.40 8.08
CA LEU A 100 15.72 -9.25 9.27
C LEU A 100 16.58 -10.50 9.09
N ASP A 101 16.50 -11.16 7.93
CA ASP A 101 17.35 -12.33 7.62
C ASP A 101 18.85 -11.99 7.71
N ARG A 102 19.25 -10.80 7.26
CA ARG A 102 20.67 -10.37 7.36
C ARG A 102 21.10 -10.06 8.78
N ILE A 103 20.20 -9.53 9.60
CA ILE A 103 20.45 -9.32 11.03
C ILE A 103 20.61 -10.67 11.73
N ASP A 104 19.81 -11.67 11.39
CA ASP A 104 19.92 -13.01 11.95
C ASP A 104 21.23 -13.70 11.54
N ASP A 105 21.61 -13.61 10.26
CA ASP A 105 22.91 -14.09 9.77
C ASP A 105 24.09 -13.42 10.51
N LEU A 106 24.00 -12.11 10.72
CA LEU A 106 24.98 -11.36 11.50
C LEU A 106 25.03 -11.86 12.95
N GLN A 107 23.89 -12.00 13.62
CA GLN A 107 23.81 -12.40 15.03
C GLN A 107 24.49 -13.75 15.29
N ARG A 108 24.38 -14.70 14.36
CA ARG A 108 25.08 -16.00 14.41
C ARG A 108 26.60 -15.86 14.30
N CYS A 109 27.08 -14.80 13.66
CA CYS A 109 28.50 -14.55 13.38
C CYS A 109 29.14 -13.47 14.27
N LEU A 110 28.39 -12.84 15.19
CA LEU A 110 28.91 -11.76 16.04
C LEU A 110 30.10 -12.22 16.89
N ASP A 111 30.06 -13.44 17.42
CA ASP A 111 31.13 -14.01 18.25
C ASP A 111 32.41 -14.35 17.48
N THR A 112 32.39 -14.21 16.16
CA THR A 112 33.51 -14.53 15.26
C THR A 112 34.13 -13.30 14.61
N LEU A 113 33.63 -12.09 14.92
CA LEU A 113 34.23 -10.86 14.42
C LEU A 113 35.61 -10.63 15.07
N PRO A 114 36.60 -10.08 14.36
CA PRO A 114 37.97 -9.89 14.88
C PRO A 114 38.05 -9.14 16.22
N CYS A 115 37.18 -8.14 16.43
CA CYS A 115 37.10 -7.35 17.65
C CYS A 115 36.03 -7.83 18.66
N ALA A 116 35.23 -8.83 18.33
CA ALA A 116 34.15 -9.33 19.17
C ALA A 116 34.54 -10.73 19.65
N GLY A 117 34.89 -10.83 20.93
CA GLY A 117 35.37 -12.06 21.52
C GLY A 117 34.24 -13.08 21.59
N PRO A 118 34.55 -14.38 21.73
CA PRO A 118 33.52 -15.39 21.91
C PRO A 118 32.67 -15.04 23.13
N SER A 119 31.35 -14.93 22.93
CA SER A 119 30.40 -14.70 24.01
C SER A 119 30.55 -15.79 25.08
N LEU A 120 30.22 -15.45 26.33
CA LEU A 120 30.26 -16.39 27.46
C LEU A 120 29.42 -17.66 27.17
N SER A 121 28.38 -17.57 26.34
CA SER A 121 27.56 -18.70 25.88
C SER A 121 28.31 -19.67 24.94
N SER A 122 29.26 -19.17 24.14
CA SER A 122 30.03 -19.94 23.15
C SER A 122 31.16 -20.79 23.79
N ARG A 123 31.63 -20.40 24.98
CA ARG A 123 32.71 -21.12 25.70
C ARG A 123 32.33 -22.53 26.15
N LYS A 124 31.04 -22.86 26.26
CA LYS A 124 30.58 -24.19 26.67
C LYS A 124 30.76 -25.28 25.60
N SER A 125 31.03 -24.92 24.34
CA SER A 125 31.04 -25.86 23.20
C SER A 125 32.45 -26.15 22.62
N ALA A 126 33.52 -25.67 23.27
CA ALA A 126 34.88 -25.70 22.74
C ALA A 126 35.69 -27.00 23.00
N ALA A 127 35.03 -28.15 23.19
CA ALA A 127 35.68 -29.44 23.38
C ALA A 127 35.61 -30.31 22.11
N SER A 128 36.25 -29.90 21.01
CA SER A 128 36.41 -30.80 19.85
C SER A 128 37.54 -30.32 18.91
N MET A 129 38.59 -31.14 18.82
CA MET A 129 39.81 -30.88 18.06
C MET A 129 39.63 -31.06 16.54
N ALA A 130 39.14 -30.01 15.87
CA ALA A 130 39.44 -29.71 14.46
C ALA A 130 39.47 -28.17 14.28
N PRO A 131 40.49 -27.47 14.82
CA PRO A 131 40.34 -26.07 15.21
C PRO A 131 40.56 -25.05 14.09
N THR A 132 41.44 -25.31 13.12
CA THR A 132 41.84 -24.30 12.12
C THR A 132 40.82 -24.13 10.99
N ASN A 133 40.37 -25.23 10.37
CA ASN A 133 39.42 -25.17 9.26
C ASN A 133 38.04 -24.59 9.69
N ARG A 134 37.57 -24.97 10.90
CA ARG A 134 36.31 -24.42 11.45
C ARG A 134 36.38 -22.94 11.77
N TYR A 135 37.54 -22.44 12.23
CA TYR A 135 37.72 -21.02 12.50
C TYR A 135 37.73 -20.20 11.21
N HIS A 136 38.45 -20.66 10.17
CA HIS A 136 38.47 -19.99 8.87
C HIS A 136 37.07 -19.94 8.23
N ALA A 137 36.33 -21.05 8.24
CA ALA A 137 34.96 -21.07 7.71
C ALA A 137 34.02 -20.10 8.46
N LYS A 138 34.19 -19.96 9.78
CA LYS A 138 33.43 -19.00 10.60
C LYS A 138 33.80 -17.55 10.27
N LEU A 139 35.10 -17.28 10.09
CA LEU A 139 35.56 -15.94 9.70
C LEU A 139 35.03 -15.56 8.31
N GLU A 140 35.09 -16.46 7.34
CA GLU A 140 34.51 -16.26 6.00
C GLU A 140 32.99 -16.01 6.06
N SER A 141 32.27 -16.78 6.88
CA SER A 141 30.84 -16.58 7.12
C SER A 141 30.55 -15.19 7.73
N SER A 142 31.38 -14.76 8.69
CA SER A 142 31.24 -13.43 9.29
C SER A 142 31.49 -12.32 8.27
N GLN A 143 32.52 -12.46 7.43
CA GLN A 143 32.83 -11.51 6.37
C GLN A 143 31.68 -11.42 5.35
N ALA A 144 31.12 -12.57 4.95
CA ALA A 144 29.97 -12.62 4.06
C ALA A 144 28.74 -11.92 4.67
N ALA A 145 28.47 -12.14 5.97
CA ALA A 145 27.38 -11.47 6.68
C ALA A 145 27.57 -9.94 6.73
N VAL A 146 28.78 -9.46 7.04
CA VAL A 146 29.11 -8.01 7.05
C VAL A 146 28.91 -7.39 5.66
N ILE A 147 29.43 -8.03 4.60
CA ILE A 147 29.27 -7.55 3.22
C ILE A 147 27.79 -7.50 2.82
N SER A 148 27.03 -8.54 3.17
CA SER A 148 25.60 -8.61 2.88
C SER A 148 24.82 -7.51 3.59
N LEU A 149 25.11 -7.26 4.86
CA LEU A 149 24.52 -6.19 5.66
C LEU A 149 24.81 -4.82 5.07
N GLN A 150 26.05 -4.55 4.65
CA GLN A 150 26.41 -3.30 3.99
C GLN A 150 25.69 -3.09 2.66
N LYS A 151 25.58 -4.15 1.85
CA LYS A 151 24.86 -4.09 0.58
C LYS A 151 23.39 -3.75 0.82
N SER A 152 22.75 -4.42 1.78
CA SER A 152 21.36 -4.16 2.15
C SER A 152 21.16 -2.73 2.67
N ALA A 153 22.11 -2.21 3.46
CA ALA A 153 22.06 -0.84 3.96
C ALA A 153 22.14 0.24 2.86
N ARG A 154 22.72 -0.10 1.70
CA ARG A 154 22.80 0.78 0.54
C ARG A 154 21.58 0.65 -0.37
N VAL A 155 21.10 -0.57 -0.59
CA VAL A 155 20.04 -0.87 -1.57
C VAL A 155 18.68 -0.92 -0.89
N ASP A 156 18.47 -1.91 -0.03
CA ASP A 156 17.15 -2.22 0.54
C ASP A 156 16.70 -1.11 1.50
N ALA A 157 17.62 -0.53 2.27
CA ALA A 157 17.28 0.49 3.27
C ALA A 157 16.70 1.77 2.65
N VAL A 158 17.08 2.11 1.41
CA VAL A 158 16.51 3.25 0.68
C VAL A 158 15.07 2.95 0.26
N MET A 159 14.77 1.69 -0.05
CA MET A 159 13.49 1.28 -0.61
C MET A 159 12.37 1.18 0.44
N LEU A 160 12.71 1.20 1.74
CA LEU A 160 11.74 1.23 2.84
C LEU A 160 10.90 2.52 2.88
N GLY A 161 11.40 3.64 2.36
CA GLY A 161 10.69 4.93 2.44
C GLY A 161 10.46 5.45 3.86
N ARG A 162 11.16 4.91 4.87
CA ARG A 162 11.07 5.26 6.30
C ARG A 162 12.42 5.74 6.82
N PRO A 163 12.71 7.06 6.79
CA PRO A 163 14.07 7.56 7.01
C PRO A 163 14.66 7.19 8.37
N GLU A 164 13.82 7.11 9.41
CA GLU A 164 14.23 6.75 10.78
C GLU A 164 14.77 5.31 10.86
N ILE A 165 14.03 4.34 10.30
CA ILE A 165 14.44 2.93 10.28
C ILE A 165 15.65 2.74 9.35
N THR A 166 15.64 3.42 8.19
CA THR A 166 16.78 3.44 7.27
C THR A 166 18.06 3.93 7.97
N ALA A 167 17.97 5.00 8.76
CA ALA A 167 19.10 5.54 9.51
C ALA A 167 19.59 4.55 10.56
N ARG A 168 18.69 3.94 11.35
CA ARG A 168 19.05 2.91 12.36
C ARG A 168 19.76 1.72 11.73
N TYR A 169 19.24 1.18 10.63
CA TYR A 169 19.84 0.04 9.94
C TYR A 169 21.21 0.37 9.36
N ARG A 170 21.37 1.58 8.78
CA ARG A 170 22.69 2.05 8.30
C ARG A 170 23.69 2.23 9.43
N THR A 171 23.23 2.74 10.58
CA THR A 171 24.06 2.84 11.78
C THR A 171 24.51 1.47 12.25
N LEU A 172 23.64 0.46 12.25
CA LEU A 172 24.02 -0.92 12.57
C LEU A 172 25.10 -1.42 11.60
N ALA A 173 24.90 -1.26 10.30
CA ALA A 173 25.87 -1.67 9.30
C ALA A 173 27.22 -0.96 9.46
N HIS A 174 27.20 0.33 9.81
CA HIS A 174 28.41 1.10 10.10
C HIS A 174 29.12 0.59 11.35
N LEU A 175 28.41 0.40 12.46
CA LEU A 175 28.97 -0.13 13.70
C LEU A 175 29.61 -1.50 13.50
N VAL A 176 28.94 -2.40 12.77
CA VAL A 176 29.46 -3.73 12.46
C VAL A 176 30.72 -3.66 11.60
N LEU A 177 30.74 -2.77 10.60
CA LEU A 177 31.94 -2.55 9.78
C LEU A 177 33.09 -2.00 10.62
N THR A 178 32.85 -0.96 11.40
CA THR A 178 33.85 -0.35 12.28
C THR A 178 34.40 -1.39 13.25
N ALA A 179 33.52 -2.19 13.85
CA ALA A 179 33.92 -3.32 14.68
C ALA A 179 34.79 -4.31 13.90
N TYR A 180 34.38 -4.72 12.70
CA TYR A 180 35.17 -5.65 11.88
C TYR A 180 36.58 -5.13 11.55
N GLU A 181 36.73 -3.82 11.33
CA GLU A 181 38.01 -3.15 11.02
C GLU A 181 38.88 -2.86 12.26
N MET A 182 38.32 -2.94 13.47
CA MET A 182 39.09 -2.72 14.71
C MET A 182 40.01 -3.91 14.98
N GLU A 183 41.30 -3.75 14.66
CA GLU A 183 42.32 -4.72 15.00
C GLU A 183 42.79 -4.56 16.47
N LEU A 184 43.04 -5.68 17.14
CA LEU A 184 43.77 -5.75 18.43
C LEU A 184 43.11 -5.00 19.60
N VAL A 185 41.89 -5.39 19.93
CA VAL A 185 41.15 -4.88 21.10
C VAL A 185 41.35 -5.81 22.32
N PRO A 186 41.50 -5.29 23.56
CA PRO A 186 41.53 -6.11 24.77
C PRO A 186 40.26 -6.96 24.94
N ASP A 187 40.38 -8.20 25.42
CA ASP A 187 39.27 -9.18 25.44
C ASP A 187 38.03 -8.72 26.24
N ASP A 188 38.23 -7.91 27.28
CA ASP A 188 37.16 -7.27 28.05
C ASP A 188 36.35 -6.28 27.18
N VAL A 189 37.04 -5.45 26.40
CA VAL A 189 36.42 -4.52 25.44
C VAL A 189 35.76 -5.30 24.30
N LYS A 190 36.35 -6.42 23.87
CA LYS A 190 35.76 -7.27 22.84
C LYS A 190 34.39 -7.83 23.26
N SER A 191 34.29 -8.31 24.51
CA SER A 191 33.02 -8.83 25.04
C SER A 191 31.95 -7.76 25.15
N ARG A 192 32.34 -6.53 25.49
CA ARG A 192 31.44 -5.37 25.53
C ARG A 192 30.93 -5.03 24.15
N ILE A 193 31.82 -4.90 23.15
CA ILE A 193 31.46 -4.61 21.76
C ILE A 193 30.48 -5.66 21.23
N ALA A 194 30.74 -6.95 21.47
CA ALA A 194 29.84 -8.02 21.08
C ALA A 194 28.43 -7.85 21.69
N GLY A 195 28.35 -7.51 22.98
CA GLY A 195 27.07 -7.23 23.65
C GLY A 195 26.37 -5.97 23.14
N ASP A 196 27.12 -4.90 22.85
CA ASP A 196 26.59 -3.65 22.30
C ASP A 196 25.98 -3.88 20.91
N LEU A 197 26.71 -4.58 20.03
CA LEU A 197 26.22 -4.93 18.69
C LEU A 197 25.01 -5.87 18.76
N ARG A 198 25.03 -6.85 19.67
CA ARG A 198 23.90 -7.76 19.87
C ARG A 198 22.65 -6.99 20.30
N ASN A 199 22.75 -6.13 21.29
CA ASN A 199 21.61 -5.35 21.78
C ASN A 199 21.13 -4.32 20.74
N PHE A 200 22.04 -3.66 20.01
CA PHE A 200 21.65 -2.71 18.98
C PHE A 200 21.01 -3.40 17.77
N SER A 201 21.52 -4.57 17.36
CA SER A 201 20.89 -5.36 16.29
C SER A 201 19.48 -5.81 16.65
N LYS A 202 19.24 -6.17 17.92
CA LYS A 202 17.91 -6.48 18.45
C LYS A 202 16.98 -5.27 18.41
N TYR A 203 17.44 -4.10 18.83
CA TYR A 203 16.66 -2.86 18.73
C TYR A 203 16.25 -2.54 17.28
N VAL A 204 17.15 -2.76 16.32
CA VAL A 204 16.86 -2.60 14.89
C VAL A 204 15.86 -3.66 14.41
N ARG A 205 15.99 -4.91 14.89
CA ARG A 205 15.06 -6.01 14.60
C ARG A 205 13.63 -5.68 15.04
N LEU A 206 13.45 -5.20 16.28
CA LEU A 206 12.16 -4.73 16.80
C LEU A 206 11.59 -3.57 15.98
N SER A 207 12.44 -2.65 15.53
CA SER A 207 12.00 -1.53 14.69
C SER A 207 11.48 -2.01 13.34
N LEU A 208 12.12 -3.02 12.74
CA LEU A 208 11.70 -3.64 11.48
C LEU A 208 10.45 -4.50 11.64
N GLN A 209 10.33 -5.25 12.74
CA GLN A 209 9.12 -6.02 13.07
C GLN A 209 7.93 -5.09 13.30
N ALA A 210 8.11 -4.00 14.07
CA ALA A 210 7.05 -3.02 14.28
C ALA A 210 6.56 -2.42 12.96
N LEU A 211 7.48 -2.19 12.00
CA LEU A 211 7.13 -1.76 10.65
C LEU A 211 6.31 -2.81 9.90
N ILE A 212 6.65 -4.10 10.00
CA ILE A 212 5.90 -5.20 9.36
C ILE A 212 4.50 -5.34 9.96
N ASP A 213 4.40 -5.26 11.28
CA ASP A 213 3.16 -5.45 12.04
C ASP A 213 2.26 -4.20 12.06
N ASP A 214 2.72 -3.09 11.49
CA ASP A 214 2.05 -1.78 11.54
C ASP A 214 1.82 -1.25 12.96
N THR A 215 2.75 -1.57 13.87
CA THR A 215 2.70 -1.14 15.26
C THR A 215 3.58 0.08 15.50
N GLU A 216 3.54 0.62 16.71
CA GLU A 216 4.34 1.77 17.09
C GLU A 216 5.84 1.44 16.98
N ILE A 217 6.54 2.16 16.09
CA ILE A 217 7.97 2.02 15.90
C ILE A 217 8.66 2.55 17.18
N PRO A 218 9.64 1.81 17.74
CA PRO A 218 10.35 2.27 18.93
C PRO A 218 10.93 3.68 18.73
N PRO A 219 10.95 4.54 19.77
CA PRO A 219 11.49 5.90 19.66
C PRO A 219 12.97 5.87 19.32
N GLU A 220 13.48 6.93 18.69
CA GLU A 220 14.89 7.04 18.31
C GLU A 220 15.80 7.06 19.54
N GLU A 221 16.87 6.26 19.51
CA GLU A 221 17.82 6.10 20.60
C GLU A 221 19.24 6.39 20.12
N ILE A 222 20.08 6.85 21.05
CA ILE A 222 21.49 7.12 20.76
C ILE A 222 22.22 5.78 20.57
N PRO A 223 22.87 5.55 19.42
CA PRO A 223 23.54 4.28 19.15
C PRO A 223 24.75 4.06 20.08
N PRO A 224 25.18 2.80 20.26
CA PRO A 224 26.39 2.51 21.03
C PRO A 224 27.62 3.15 20.39
N ARG A 225 28.51 3.65 21.25
CA ARG A 225 29.83 4.12 20.86
C ARG A 225 30.86 3.04 21.15
N LEU A 226 31.51 2.52 20.11
CA LEU A 226 32.45 1.38 20.25
C LEU A 226 33.73 1.77 21.00
N ASP A 227 34.10 3.06 20.95
CA ASP A 227 35.29 3.68 21.55
C ASP A 227 35.12 4.08 23.03
N ARG A 228 33.95 3.87 23.63
CA ARG A 228 33.66 4.30 25.01
C ARG A 228 34.52 3.60 26.06
N SER A 229 34.69 4.24 27.22
CA SER A 229 35.50 3.73 28.35
C SER A 229 35.08 2.33 28.80
N ARG A 230 36.06 1.55 29.27
CA ARG A 230 35.96 0.14 29.68
C ARG A 230 34.85 -0.14 30.71
N ASP A 231 34.56 0.83 31.58
CA ASP A 231 33.70 0.64 32.77
C ASP A 231 32.19 0.67 32.48
N GLY A 232 31.78 0.89 31.23
CA GLY A 232 30.37 0.87 30.84
C GLY A 232 29.85 -0.54 30.59
N GLY A 233 28.71 -0.90 31.20
CA GLY A 233 27.96 -2.11 30.84
C GLY A 233 27.47 -2.09 29.39
N HIS A 234 26.92 -3.21 28.91
CA HIS A 234 26.40 -3.31 27.54
C HIS A 234 25.38 -2.21 27.23
N TRP A 235 25.37 -1.76 25.99
CA TRP A 235 24.42 -0.77 25.51
C TRP A 235 22.99 -1.33 25.57
N HIS A 236 22.06 -0.52 26.03
CA HIS A 236 20.64 -0.80 26.02
C HIS A 236 19.90 0.48 25.60
N PRO A 237 18.76 0.38 24.89
CA PRO A 237 17.93 1.55 24.63
C PRO A 237 17.42 2.13 25.94
N THR A 238 17.35 3.46 26.03
CA THR A 238 16.85 4.17 27.21
C THR A 238 15.37 3.85 27.43
N ASN A 239 14.60 3.92 26.35
CA ASN A 239 13.22 3.47 26.30
C ASN A 239 13.17 2.06 25.73
N VAL A 240 13.05 1.09 26.64
CA VAL A 240 12.99 -0.33 26.29
C VAL A 240 11.72 -0.59 25.48
N PRO A 241 11.82 -1.05 24.21
CA PRO A 241 10.64 -1.29 23.39
C PRO A 241 9.75 -2.40 23.97
N PRO A 242 8.45 -2.40 23.65
CA PRO A 242 7.59 -3.55 23.92
C PRO A 242 8.24 -4.83 23.39
N ASN A 243 8.11 -5.94 24.12
CA ASN A 243 8.68 -7.25 23.77
C ASN A 243 10.21 -7.35 23.78
N TRP A 244 10.94 -6.34 24.28
CA TRP A 244 12.39 -6.43 24.46
C TRP A 244 12.81 -7.68 25.23
N ALA A 245 12.14 -8.02 26.33
CA ALA A 245 12.48 -9.23 27.08
C ALA A 245 12.20 -10.52 26.30
N ALA A 246 11.04 -10.61 25.61
CA ALA A 246 10.65 -11.79 24.84
C ALA A 246 11.62 -12.07 23.67
N GLU A 247 12.15 -11.03 23.04
CA GLU A 247 13.19 -11.19 22.03
C GLU A 247 14.59 -11.52 22.58
N ALA A 248 14.83 -11.34 23.89
CA ALA A 248 16.09 -11.76 24.51
C ALA A 248 16.24 -13.28 24.53
N ASP A 249 15.11 -14.00 24.57
CA ASP A 249 15.04 -15.46 24.64
C ASP A 249 15.05 -16.12 23.25
N LEU A 250 14.87 -15.34 22.18
CA LEU A 250 14.98 -15.80 20.80
C LEU A 250 16.46 -15.86 20.40
N ASP A 251 17.17 -16.84 20.97
CA ASP A 251 18.46 -17.26 20.41
C ASP A 251 18.17 -17.81 18.98
N PRO A 252 18.77 -17.23 17.92
CA PRO A 252 18.58 -17.74 16.55
C PRO A 252 19.10 -19.16 16.35
N THR A 253 19.72 -19.75 17.37
CA THR A 253 20.18 -21.15 17.43
C THR A 253 19.34 -22.05 18.34
N ASP A 254 18.39 -21.53 19.13
CA ASP A 254 17.45 -22.35 19.92
C ASP A 254 16.23 -22.71 19.05
N PRO A 255 15.93 -24.01 18.85
CA PRO A 255 14.76 -24.42 18.08
C PRO A 255 13.47 -23.93 18.75
N GLN A 256 12.85 -22.92 18.13
CA GLN A 256 11.58 -22.32 18.58
C GLN A 256 10.41 -23.31 18.60
N TYR A 257 10.52 -24.43 17.87
CA TYR A 257 9.56 -25.52 17.89
C TYR A 257 10.11 -26.71 18.67
N ARG A 258 9.56 -26.94 19.87
CA ARG A 258 9.67 -28.22 20.57
C ARG A 258 8.33 -28.95 20.42
N PRO A 259 8.25 -30.02 19.62
CA PRO A 259 7.02 -30.81 19.56
C PRO A 259 6.70 -31.31 20.97
N ALA A 260 5.43 -31.19 21.38
CA ALA A 260 4.97 -31.76 22.65
C ALA A 260 5.21 -33.27 22.63
N THR A 261 6.03 -33.76 23.57
CA THR A 261 6.25 -35.18 23.85
C THR A 261 5.13 -35.75 24.69
#